data_AF-K2RS45-F1
#
_entry.id   AF-K2RS45-F1
#
_cell.length_a   1.000
_cell.length_b   1.000
_cell.length_c   1.000
_cell.angle_alpha   90.00
_cell.angle_beta   90.00
_cell.angle_gamma   90.00
#
_symmetry.space_group_name_H-M   'P 1'
#
loop_
_entity.id
_entity.type
_entity.pdbx_description
1 polymer ?
#
loop_
_entity_poly.entity_id
_entity_poly.type
_entity_poly.pdbx_seq_one_letter_code
_entity_poly.pdbx_strand_id
1 'polypeptide(L)'
;MEDDLKNLVLGFRKHTGKTQRQVARELGVPMDIETALEMGTYKQPTEQLLGKIVNLTSKCDVKDLVHIGRGYRIMDELGPDFKYYIRGLEQERGFDHEELHSQPEEEFYRIIGSVNLDEFDVVSAGRIT
;
A
#
# COMPACT_ATOMS: atom_id res chain seq x y z
N MET A 1 3.53 -10.03 -9.89
CA MET A 1 4.04 -10.32 -8.53
C MET A 1 5.27 -9.49 -8.22
N GLU A 2 6.29 -9.45 -9.10
CA GLU A 2 7.45 -8.56 -8.89
C GLU A 2 7.07 -7.08 -8.87
N ASP A 3 6.22 -6.63 -9.80
CA ASP A 3 5.80 -5.22 -9.89
C ASP A 3 5.06 -4.72 -8.64
N ASP A 4 4.34 -5.63 -7.97
CA ASP A 4 3.56 -5.35 -6.76
C ASP A 4 4.29 -5.72 -5.47
N LEU A 5 5.51 -6.24 -5.55
CA LEU A 5 6.23 -6.79 -4.39
C LEU A 5 6.37 -5.74 -3.28
N LYS A 6 6.66 -4.50 -3.67
CA LYS A 6 6.77 -3.36 -2.76
C LYS A 6 5.47 -3.05 -2.02
N ASN A 7 4.33 -3.24 -2.68
CA ASN A 7 3.00 -3.04 -2.10
C ASN A 7 2.58 -4.25 -1.25
N LEU A 8 2.91 -5.46 -1.69
CA LEU A 8 2.64 -6.69 -0.95
C LEU A 8 3.35 -6.70 0.42
N VAL A 9 4.65 -6.41 0.45
CA VAL A 9 5.44 -6.41 1.69
C VAL A 9 4.95 -5.30 2.65
N LEU A 10 4.77 -4.08 2.13
CA LEU A 10 4.23 -2.96 2.92
C LEU A 10 2.83 -3.27 3.46
N GLY A 11 1.94 -3.80 2.61
CA GLY A 11 0.59 -4.17 2.97
C GLY A 11 0.55 -5.23 4.06
N PHE A 12 1.37 -6.28 3.95
CA PHE A 12 1.51 -7.30 4.99
C PHE A 12 1.94 -6.69 6.33
N ARG A 13 2.95 -5.81 6.30
CA ARG A 13 3.44 -5.15 7.52
C ARG A 13 2.35 -4.31 8.18
N LYS A 14 1.63 -3.53 7.40
CA LYS A 14 0.54 -2.66 7.86
C LYS A 14 -0.63 -3.47 8.42
N HIS A 15 -1.10 -4.48 7.68
CA HIS A 15 -2.17 -5.39 8.10
C HIS A 15 -1.86 -6.12 9.41
N THR A 16 -0.60 -6.53 9.60
CA THR A 16 -0.19 -7.27 10.81
C THR A 16 0.26 -6.37 11.96
N GLY A 17 0.33 -5.05 11.77
CA GLY A 17 0.86 -4.10 12.75
C GLY A 17 2.34 -4.33 13.11
N LYS A 18 3.09 -5.06 12.28
CA LYS A 18 4.49 -5.40 12.54
C LYS A 18 5.42 -4.22 12.23
N THR A 19 6.56 -4.22 12.89
CA THR A 19 7.69 -3.35 12.54
C THR A 19 8.50 -3.96 11.40
N GLN A 20 9.20 -3.11 10.64
CA GLN A 20 10.14 -3.54 9.59
C GLN A 20 11.16 -4.57 10.10
N ARG A 21 11.67 -4.36 11.33
CA ARG A 21 12.58 -5.30 12.00
C ARG A 21 11.98 -6.69 12.22
N GLN A 22 10.69 -6.76 12.57
CA GLN A 22 10.01 -8.05 12.74
C GLN A 22 9.81 -8.77 11.40
N VAL A 23 9.39 -8.03 10.36
CA VAL A 23 9.25 -8.57 9.00
C VAL A 23 10.59 -9.08 8.47
N ALA A 24 11.67 -8.29 8.60
CA ALA A 24 13.01 -8.67 8.22
C ALA A 24 13.48 -9.97 8.92
N ARG A 25 13.20 -10.08 10.23
CA ARG A 25 13.51 -11.28 11.01
C ARG A 25 12.76 -12.51 10.51
N GLU A 26 11.48 -12.38 10.16
CA GLU A 26 10.67 -13.49 9.63
C GLU A 26 11.11 -13.91 8.23
N LEU A 27 11.53 -12.96 7.41
CA LEU A 27 12.16 -13.23 6.10
C LEU A 27 13.60 -13.72 6.22
N GLY A 28 14.21 -13.63 7.41
CA GLY A 28 15.61 -13.98 7.63
C GLY A 28 16.55 -13.15 6.74
N VAL A 29 16.27 -11.86 6.60
CA VAL A 29 17.07 -10.88 5.87
C VAL A 29 17.46 -9.72 6.78
N PRO A 30 18.54 -8.99 6.46
CA PRO A 30 18.84 -7.70 7.08
C PRO A 30 17.70 -6.68 6.90
N MET A 31 17.58 -5.75 7.86
CA MET A 31 16.49 -4.75 7.88
C MET A 31 16.53 -3.81 6.66
N ASP A 32 17.71 -3.45 6.19
CA ASP A 32 17.91 -2.65 4.97
C ASP A 32 17.36 -3.35 3.71
N ILE A 33 17.41 -4.68 3.64
CA ILE A 33 16.79 -5.45 2.55
C ILE A 33 15.27 -5.37 2.63
N GLU A 34 14.69 -5.51 3.83
CA GLU A 34 13.25 -5.34 4.02
C GLU A 34 12.80 -3.91 3.64
N THR A 35 13.56 -2.90 4.05
CA THR A 35 13.30 -1.51 3.65
C THR A 35 13.40 -1.34 2.14
N ALA A 36 14.42 -1.93 1.50
CA ALA A 36 14.57 -1.86 0.04
C ALA A 36 13.44 -2.58 -0.72
N LEU A 37 12.89 -3.66 -0.15
CA LEU A 37 11.69 -4.33 -0.68
C LEU A 37 10.48 -3.39 -0.62
N GLU A 38 10.20 -2.78 0.54
CA GLU A 38 9.08 -1.82 0.68
C GLU A 38 9.24 -0.59 -0.19
N MET A 39 10.47 -0.11 -0.39
CA MET A 39 10.74 1.04 -1.26
C MET A 39 10.73 0.68 -2.75
N GLY A 40 10.68 -0.61 -3.10
CA GLY A 40 10.79 -1.06 -4.49
C GLY A 40 12.17 -0.79 -5.11
N THR A 41 13.20 -0.56 -4.30
CA THR A 41 14.57 -0.32 -4.75
C THR A 41 15.39 -1.61 -4.82
N TYR A 42 14.88 -2.71 -4.28
CA TYR A 42 15.48 -4.03 -4.37
C TYR A 42 15.14 -4.72 -5.70
N LYS A 43 15.96 -4.49 -6.72
CA LYS A 43 15.64 -4.78 -8.13
C LYS A 43 15.51 -6.26 -8.49
N GLN A 44 16.17 -7.17 -7.79
CA GLN A 44 16.20 -8.59 -8.16
C GLN A 44 16.23 -9.49 -6.91
N PRO A 45 15.06 -9.73 -6.30
CA PRO A 45 14.95 -10.68 -5.20
C PRO A 45 15.29 -12.09 -5.66
N THR A 46 16.03 -12.84 -4.84
CA THR A 46 16.30 -14.25 -5.13
C THR A 46 15.02 -15.07 -5.07
N GLU A 47 14.94 -16.17 -5.83
CA GLU A 47 13.80 -17.09 -5.75
C GLU A 47 13.54 -17.58 -4.33
N GLN A 48 14.61 -17.79 -3.55
CA GLN A 48 14.51 -18.16 -2.15
C GLN A 48 13.79 -17.09 -1.32
N LEU A 49 14.11 -15.81 -1.54
CA LEU A 49 13.47 -14.70 -0.85
C LEU A 49 12.01 -14.54 -1.31
N LEU A 50 11.71 -14.68 -2.60
CA LEU A 50 10.35 -14.68 -3.12
C LEU A 50 9.52 -15.79 -2.47
N GLY A 51 10.06 -17.01 -2.37
CA GLY A 51 9.40 -18.13 -1.70
C GLY A 51 9.12 -17.84 -0.22
N LYS A 52 10.03 -17.16 0.48
CA LYS A 52 9.78 -16.72 1.86
C LYS A 52 8.67 -15.68 1.95
N ILE A 53 8.63 -14.71 1.03
CA ILE A 53 7.57 -13.69 0.98
C ILE A 53 6.20 -14.35 0.71
N VAL A 54 6.13 -15.28 -0.26
CA VAL A 54 4.90 -16.05 -0.54
C VAL A 54 4.44 -16.83 0.69
N ASN A 55 5.35 -17.48 1.40
CA ASN A 55 5.02 -18.19 2.64
C ASN A 55 4.57 -17.24 3.75
N LEU A 56 5.22 -16.09 3.88
CA LEU A 56 4.87 -15.04 4.86
C LEU A 56 3.44 -14.54 4.66
N THR A 57 3.02 -14.35 3.41
CA THR A 57 1.69 -13.83 3.06
C THR A 57 0.65 -14.91 2.79
N SER A 58 0.99 -16.20 2.93
CA SER A 58 0.15 -17.34 2.51
C SER A 58 -1.21 -17.45 3.20
N LYS A 59 -1.36 -16.83 4.38
CA LYS A 59 -2.61 -16.83 5.17
C LYS A 59 -3.49 -15.60 4.94
N CYS A 60 -3.04 -14.67 4.09
CA CYS A 60 -3.72 -13.43 3.79
C CYS A 60 -4.19 -13.45 2.34
N ASP A 61 -5.21 -12.63 2.03
CA ASP A 61 -5.53 -12.34 0.63
C ASP A 61 -4.45 -11.41 0.05
N VAL A 62 -3.68 -11.94 -0.89
CA VAL A 62 -2.56 -11.22 -1.53
C VAL A 62 -3.05 -9.95 -2.21
N LYS A 63 -4.24 -9.96 -2.80
CA LYS A 63 -4.80 -8.79 -3.49
C LYS A 63 -5.14 -7.69 -2.50
N ASP A 64 -5.74 -8.05 -1.36
CA ASP A 64 -6.03 -7.09 -0.30
C ASP A 64 -4.75 -6.49 0.27
N LEU A 65 -3.71 -7.30 0.50
CA LEU A 65 -2.41 -6.78 0.95
C LEU A 65 -1.82 -5.79 -0.05
N VAL A 66 -1.85 -6.09 -1.35
CA VAL A 66 -1.38 -5.17 -2.39
C VAL A 66 -2.16 -3.86 -2.37
N HIS A 67 -3.48 -3.91 -2.23
CA HIS A 67 -4.31 -2.69 -2.13
C HIS A 67 -3.98 -1.89 -0.87
N ILE A 68 -3.88 -2.53 0.30
CA ILE A 68 -3.51 -1.85 1.56
C ILE A 68 -2.16 -1.15 1.38
N GLY A 69 -1.15 -1.88 0.89
CA GLY A 69 0.19 -1.32 0.68
C GLY A 69 0.20 -0.16 -0.33
N ARG A 70 -0.57 -0.27 -1.41
CA ARG A 70 -0.73 0.83 -2.37
C ARG A 70 -1.41 2.05 -1.74
N GLY A 71 -2.47 1.86 -0.96
CA GLY A 71 -3.17 2.96 -0.29
C GLY A 71 -2.28 3.75 0.67
N TYR A 72 -1.50 3.06 1.50
CA TYR A 72 -0.50 3.72 2.36
C TYR A 72 0.54 4.49 1.54
N ARG A 73 0.99 3.90 0.42
CA ARG A 73 1.97 4.55 -0.46
C ARG A 73 1.43 5.82 -1.09
N ILE A 74 0.18 5.82 -1.58
CA ILE A 74 -0.48 7.01 -2.12
C ILE A 74 -0.50 8.12 -1.07
N MET A 75 -0.84 7.81 0.18
CA MET A 75 -0.84 8.78 1.27
C MET A 75 0.56 9.32 1.54
N ASP A 76 1.56 8.44 1.65
CA ASP A 76 2.96 8.84 1.90
C ASP A 76 3.54 9.68 0.74
N GLU A 77 3.24 9.34 -0.51
CA GLU A 77 3.74 10.03 -1.71
C GLU A 77 3.07 11.40 -1.91
N LEU A 78 1.77 11.52 -1.67
CA LEU A 78 1.04 12.79 -1.79
C LEU A 78 1.19 13.69 -0.57
N GLY A 79 1.42 13.13 0.62
CA GLY A 79 1.60 13.87 1.86
C GLY A 79 0.47 14.89 2.10
N PRO A 80 0.78 16.20 2.26
CA PRO A 80 -0.25 17.23 2.48
C PRO A 80 -1.28 17.37 1.34
N ASP A 81 -0.95 16.95 0.13
CA ASP A 81 -1.86 16.99 -1.03
C ASP A 81 -2.88 15.85 -1.02
N PHE A 82 -2.72 14.83 -0.17
CA PHE A 82 -3.63 13.69 -0.07
C PHE A 82 -5.09 14.09 0.19
N LYS A 83 -5.32 15.20 0.90
CA LYS A 83 -6.67 15.76 1.11
C LYS A 83 -7.39 16.08 -0.21
N TYR A 84 -6.66 16.49 -1.26
CA TYR A 84 -7.23 16.77 -2.57
C TYR A 84 -7.49 15.48 -3.34
N TYR A 85 -6.68 14.44 -3.12
CA TYR A 85 -6.95 13.12 -3.67
C TYR A 85 -8.28 12.56 -3.17
N ILE A 86 -8.56 12.64 -1.86
CA ILE A 86 -9.85 12.20 -1.31
C ILE A 86 -11.03 12.96 -1.93
N ARG A 87 -10.93 14.30 -2.03
CA ARG A 87 -11.94 15.13 -2.70
C ARG A 87 -12.15 14.77 -4.17
N GLY A 88 -11.06 14.46 -4.88
CA GLY A 88 -11.13 14.02 -6.27
C GLY A 88 -11.83 12.67 -6.42
N LEU A 89 -11.61 11.74 -5.48
CA LEU A 89 -12.31 10.45 -5.47
C LEU A 89 -13.82 10.60 -5.29
N GLU A 90 -14.26 11.55 -4.47
CA GLU A 90 -15.70 11.85 -4.32
C GLU A 90 -16.32 12.26 -5.66
N GLN A 91 -15.62 13.07 -6.45
CA GLN A 91 -16.11 13.59 -7.73
C GLN A 91 -16.11 12.53 -8.83
N GLU A 92 -15.02 11.77 -8.95
CA GLU A 92 -14.81 10.83 -10.05
C GLU A 92 -15.55 9.50 -9.87
N ARG A 93 -15.78 9.08 -8.60
CA ARG A 93 -16.32 7.76 -8.28
C ARG A 93 -17.58 7.80 -7.43
N GLY A 94 -17.99 8.97 -6.92
CA GLY A 94 -19.12 9.09 -6.01
C GLY A 94 -18.86 8.46 -4.64
N PHE A 95 -17.59 8.36 -4.22
CA PHE A 95 -17.28 7.97 -2.85
C PHE A 95 -17.83 9.03 -1.90
N ASP A 96 -18.51 8.60 -0.83
CA ASP A 96 -18.91 9.50 0.23
C ASP A 96 -17.72 9.75 1.17
N HIS A 97 -17.38 11.02 1.38
CA HIS A 97 -16.28 11.45 2.22
C HIS A 97 -16.41 10.92 3.65
N GLU A 98 -17.60 11.08 4.23
CA GLU A 98 -17.86 10.72 5.62
C GLU A 98 -17.87 9.20 5.77
N GLU A 99 -18.43 8.48 4.81
CA GLU A 99 -18.41 7.02 4.79
C GLU A 99 -16.97 6.50 4.71
N LEU A 100 -16.14 7.04 3.81
CA LEU A 100 -14.75 6.64 3.67
C LEU A 100 -13.97 6.92 4.97
N HIS A 101 -14.10 8.12 5.54
CA HIS A 101 -13.44 8.47 6.80
C HIS A 101 -13.97 7.74 8.03
N SER A 102 -15.19 7.18 7.96
CA SER A 102 -15.75 6.34 9.03
C SER A 102 -15.18 4.92 9.04
N GLN A 103 -14.52 4.51 7.96
CA GLN A 103 -13.92 3.18 7.87
C GLN A 103 -12.73 3.04 8.83
N PRO A 104 -12.46 1.83 9.34
CA PRO A 104 -11.20 1.52 10.00
C PRO A 104 -10.00 1.87 9.11
N GLU A 105 -8.88 2.26 9.71
CA GLU A 105 -7.69 2.73 8.99
C GLU A 105 -7.24 1.75 7.88
N GLU A 106 -7.20 0.45 8.18
CA GLU A 106 -6.83 -0.56 7.19
C GLU A 106 -7.80 -0.60 6.00
N GLU A 107 -9.10 -0.52 6.27
CA GLU A 107 -10.15 -0.54 5.25
C GLU A 107 -10.09 0.71 4.38
N PHE A 108 -9.87 1.88 5.00
CA PHE A 108 -9.66 3.16 4.32
C PHE A 108 -8.54 3.04 3.27
N TYR A 109 -7.36 2.55 3.66
CA TYR A 109 -6.24 2.39 2.72
C TYR A 109 -6.47 1.27 1.71
N ARG A 110 -7.17 0.18 2.09
CA ARG A 110 -7.55 -0.86 1.14
C ARG A 110 -8.44 -0.31 0.02
N ILE A 111 -9.47 0.47 0.37
CA ILE A 111 -10.37 1.09 -0.61
C ILE A 111 -9.57 2.01 -1.53
N ILE A 112 -8.77 2.91 -0.97
CA ILE A 112 -7.97 3.86 -1.76
C ILE A 112 -7.00 3.15 -2.70
N GLY A 113 -6.26 2.16 -2.21
CA GLY A 113 -5.31 1.42 -3.06
C GLY A 113 -5.98 0.54 -4.11
N SER A 114 -7.27 0.21 -3.96
CA SER A 114 -8.03 -0.52 -4.97
C SER A 114 -8.46 0.35 -6.17
N VAL A 115 -8.41 1.67 -6.01
CA VAL A 115 -8.80 2.61 -7.08
C VAL A 115 -7.77 2.55 -8.21
N ASN A 116 -8.22 2.13 -9.39
CA ASN A 116 -7.41 2.16 -10.60
C ASN A 116 -7.60 3.48 -11.35
N LEU A 117 -7.11 4.57 -10.77
CA LEU A 117 -7.08 5.91 -11.35
C LEU A 117 -5.67 6.48 -11.22
N ASP A 118 -5.35 7.43 -12.10
CA ASP A 118 -4.12 8.21 -12.01
C ASP A 118 -4.22 9.19 -10.82
N GLU A 119 -3.25 9.13 -9.93
CA GLU A 119 -3.27 9.89 -8.68
C GLU A 119 -3.17 11.40 -8.92
N PHE A 120 -2.46 11.82 -9.98
CA PHE A 120 -2.31 13.22 -10.34
C PHE A 120 -3.61 13.79 -10.94
N ASP A 121 -4.30 13.01 -11.77
CA ASP A 121 -5.61 13.40 -12.31
C ASP A 121 -6.63 13.57 -11.19
N VAL A 122 -6.68 12.61 -10.24
CA VAL A 122 -7.59 12.67 -9.09
C VAL A 122 -7.28 13.87 -8.20
N VAL A 123 -6.01 14.12 -7.87
CA VAL A 123 -5.60 15.33 -7.10
C VAL A 123 -5.99 16.61 -7.83
N SER A 124 -5.81 16.66 -9.15
CA SER A 124 -6.14 17.82 -9.96
C SER A 124 -7.62 18.13 -9.93
N ALA A 125 -8.49 17.12 -10.04
CA ALA A 125 -9.94 17.27 -9.89
C ALA A 125 -10.30 17.87 -8.51
N GLY A 126 -9.74 17.31 -7.43
CA GLY A 126 -10.02 17.78 -6.07
C GLY A 126 -9.45 19.15 -5.72
N ARG A 127 -8.52 19.71 -6.51
CA ARG A 127 -7.99 21.08 -6.34
C ARG A 127 -8.87 22.17 -6.94
N ILE A 128 -9.74 21.82 -7.89
CA ILE A 128 -10.61 22.78 -8.60
C ILE A 128 -11.84 23.16 -7.74
N THR A 129 -11.93 22.62 -6.52
CA THR A 129 -13.04 22.76 -5.56
C THR A 129 -12.60 23.41 -4.26
#